data_AF-A0A2V7V7U2-F1
#
_entry.id   AF-A0A2V7V7U2-F1
#
_cell.length_a   1.000
_cell.length_b   1.000
_cell.length_c   1.000
_cell.angle_alpha   90.00
_cell.angle_beta   90.00
_cell.angle_gamma   90.00
#
_symmetry.space_group_name_H-M   'P 1'
#
loop_
_entity.id
_entity.type
_entity.pdbx_description
1 polymer ?
#
loop_
_entity_poly.entity_id
_entity_poly.type
_entity_poly.pdbx_seq_one_letter_code
_entity_poly.pdbx_strand_id
1 'polypeptide(L)'
;MPAQAAQVEVHVPFSFTVNSETLPPGDYRVSSDAGDGVLFVRGFTGGAFAVTNRVDSSTETDAKLVFNKYGDQYVLREAWMGDGSARELPESS
;
A
#
# COMPACT_ATOMS: atom_id res chain seq x y z
N MET A 1 11.55 20.03 8.85
CA MET A 1 10.37 19.39 9.49
C MET A 1 10.59 17.89 9.37
N PRO A 2 10.41 17.07 10.42
CA PRO A 2 10.57 15.62 10.26
C PRO A 2 9.51 15.17 9.27
N ALA A 3 9.92 14.59 8.14
CA ALA A 3 9.02 13.88 7.25
C ALA A 3 8.51 12.67 8.04
N GLN A 4 7.36 12.80 8.71
CA GLN A 4 6.75 11.64 9.34
C GLN A 4 6.27 10.73 8.20
N ALA A 5 7.04 9.68 7.91
CA ALA A 5 6.57 8.60 7.06
C ALA A 5 5.32 8.03 7.73
N ALA A 6 4.16 8.22 7.09
CA ALA A 6 2.94 7.59 7.55
C ALA A 6 3.15 6.07 7.52
N GLN A 7 2.72 5.39 8.58
CA GLN A 7 2.87 3.96 8.75
C GLN A 7 1.53 3.37 9.17
N VAL A 8 1.11 2.33 8.45
CA VAL A 8 -0.13 1.60 8.68
C VAL A 8 0.23 0.14 8.86
N GLU A 9 -0.33 -0.50 9.87
CA GLU A 9 -0.18 -1.94 10.10
C GLU A 9 -1.51 -2.62 9.79
N VAL A 10 -1.47 -3.64 8.95
CA VAL A 10 -2.66 -4.35 8.48
C VAL A 10 -2.45 -5.85 8.58
N HIS A 11 -3.51 -6.57 8.92
CA HIS A 11 -3.55 -8.02 8.83
C HIS A 11 -4.30 -8.42 7.56
N VAL A 12 -3.63 -9.12 6.63
CA VAL A 12 -4.23 -9.56 5.37
C VAL A 12 -4.38 -11.08 5.38
N PRO A 13 -5.60 -11.63 5.47
CA PRO A 13 -5.83 -13.08 5.58
C PRO A 13 -5.80 -13.82 4.24
N PHE A 14 -5.35 -13.17 3.16
CA PHE A 14 -5.23 -13.76 1.81
C PHE A 14 -3.91 -13.36 1.14
N SER A 15 -3.48 -14.13 0.15
CA SER A 15 -2.32 -13.78 -0.67
C SER A 15 -2.66 -12.62 -1.60
N PHE A 16 -1.76 -11.65 -1.71
CA PHE A 16 -1.94 -10.49 -2.58
C PHE A 16 -0.64 -10.14 -3.29
N THR A 17 -0.76 -9.49 -4.45
CA THR A 17 0.34 -9.06 -5.28
C THR A 17 0.50 -7.55 -5.18
N VAL A 18 1.75 -7.11 -5.00
CA VAL A 18 2.15 -5.71 -5.01
C VAL A 18 3.12 -5.52 -6.16
N ASN A 19 2.73 -4.75 -7.16
CA ASN A 19 3.47 -4.54 -8.40
C ASN A 19 3.76 -5.86 -9.17
N SER A 20 4.84 -6.56 -8.81
CA SER A 20 5.25 -7.85 -9.40
C SER A 20 5.53 -8.95 -8.37
N GLU A 21 5.38 -8.65 -7.09
CA GLU A 21 5.70 -9.59 -6.01
C GLU A 21 4.43 -10.06 -5.30
N THR A 22 4.28 -11.37 -5.17
CA THR A 22 3.13 -11.98 -4.46
C THR A 22 3.53 -12.27 -3.02
N LEU A 23 2.82 -11.65 -2.10
CA LEU A 23 2.99 -11.77 -0.66
C LEU A 23 1.93 -12.74 -0.10
N PRO A 24 2.31 -13.66 0.81
CA PRO A 24 1.38 -14.60 1.44
C PRO A 24 0.42 -13.89 2.43
N PRO A 25 -0.65 -14.54 2.90
CA PRO A 25 -1.44 -14.00 4.01
C PRO A 25 -0.58 -13.81 5.27
N GLY A 26 -0.80 -12.70 5.99
CA GLY A 26 -0.09 -12.36 7.22
C GLY A 26 -0.19 -10.89 7.60
N ASP A 27 0.62 -10.50 8.57
CA ASP A 27 0.73 -9.13 9.05
C ASP A 27 1.74 -8.34 8.21
N TYR A 28 1.30 -7.19 7.71
CA TYR A 28 2.07 -6.31 6.86
C TYR A 28 2.08 -4.89 7.40
N ARG A 29 3.26 -4.30 7.36
CA ARG A 29 3.49 -2.91 7.69
C ARG A 29 3.70 -2.12 6.41
N VAL A 30 2.75 -1.26 6.11
CA VAL A 30 2.76 -0.36 4.97
C VAL A 30 3.34 0.98 5.42
N SER A 31 4.30 1.51 4.68
CA SER A 31 4.92 2.80 4.96
C SER A 31 5.11 3.56 3.66
N SER A 32 4.91 4.86 3.65
CA SER A 32 5.12 5.67 2.45
C SER A 32 6.18 6.73 2.69
N ASP A 33 7.01 6.98 1.67
CA ASP A 33 7.87 8.15 1.69
C ASP A 33 7.07 9.44 1.38
N ALA A 34 7.48 10.55 1.98
CA ALA A 34 6.79 11.83 1.85
C ALA A 34 7.02 12.52 0.50
N GLY A 35 8.10 12.18 -0.22
CA GLY A 35 8.53 12.85 -1.45
C GLY A 35 8.56 11.96 -2.70
N ASP A 36 8.97 10.70 -2.58
CA ASP A 36 9.30 9.87 -3.76
C ASP A 36 8.14 9.01 -4.30
N GLY A 37 6.95 9.08 -3.68
CA GLY A 37 5.80 8.28 -4.13
C GLY A 37 6.03 6.77 -3.99
N VAL A 38 7.00 6.30 -3.20
CA VAL A 38 7.23 4.88 -3.00
C VAL A 38 6.43 4.38 -1.80
N LEU A 39 5.70 3.29 -2.00
CA LEU A 39 5.03 2.53 -0.96
C LEU A 39 5.87 1.30 -0.61
N PHE A 40 6.21 1.16 0.66
CA PHE A 40 6.91 0.02 1.21
C PHE A 40 5.92 -0.88 1.94
N VAL A 41 5.82 -2.13 1.52
CA VAL A 41 4.99 -3.16 2.17
C VAL A 41 5.93 -4.19 2.77
N ARG A 42 6.13 -4.14 4.08
CA ARG A 42 7.05 -5.04 4.78
C ARG A 42 6.27 -6.00 5.67
N GLY A 43 6.29 -7.28 5.33
CA GLY A 43 5.78 -8.35 6.18
C GLY A 43 6.87 -8.95 7.06
N PHE A 44 6.48 -9.96 7.85
CA PHE A 44 7.40 -10.71 8.70
C PHE A 44 8.34 -11.62 7.89
N THR A 45 7.84 -12.22 6.80
CA THR A 45 8.56 -13.22 5.99
C THR A 45 9.18 -12.66 4.71
N GLY A 46 8.83 -11.43 4.33
CA GLY A 46 9.28 -10.78 3.10
C GLY A 46 8.75 -9.36 2.99
N GLY A 47 9.19 -8.60 1.98
CA GLY A 47 8.69 -7.25 1.78
C GLY A 47 8.85 -6.78 0.35
N ALA A 48 7.84 -6.08 -0.14
CA ALA A 48 7.77 -5.52 -1.48
C ALA A 48 7.83 -3.99 -1.42
N PHE A 49 8.21 -3.37 -2.52
CA PHE A 49 8.08 -1.93 -2.72
C PHE A 49 7.39 -1.68 -4.06
N ALA A 50 6.58 -0.63 -4.12
CA ALA A 50 5.93 -0.21 -5.34
C ALA A 50 6.07 1.30 -5.50
N VAL A 51 6.30 1.73 -6.74
CA VAL A 51 6.17 3.14 -7.11
C VAL A 51 4.69 3.43 -7.25
N THR A 52 4.25 4.49 -6.59
CA THR A 52 2.85 4.88 -6.46
C THR A 52 2.72 6.38 -6.70
N ASN A 53 1.54 6.79 -7.15
CA ASN A 53 1.20 8.18 -7.26
C ASN A 53 0.52 8.63 -5.97
N ARG A 54 0.92 9.80 -5.47
CA ARG A 54 0.24 10.46 -4.36
C ARG A 54 -1.08 11.03 -4.86
N VAL A 55 -2.15 10.69 -4.16
CA VAL A 55 -3.47 11.30 -4.34
C VAL A 55 -3.88 11.92 -3.03
N ASP A 56 -4.05 13.23 -3.02
CA ASP A 56 -4.53 13.98 -1.87
C ASP A 56 -6.06 14.03 -1.93
N SER A 57 -6.72 13.55 -0.88
CA SER A 57 -8.18 13.52 -0.80
C SER A 57 -8.65 14.06 0.54
N SER A 58 -9.29 15.23 0.51
CA SER A 58 -9.73 15.93 1.73
C SER A 58 -10.89 15.26 2.48
N THR A 59 -11.46 14.20 1.92
CA THR A 59 -12.67 13.54 2.45
C THR A 59 -12.36 12.23 3.18
N GLU A 60 -11.21 11.61 2.91
CA GLU A 60 -10.88 10.25 3.34
C GLU A 60 -9.66 10.28 4.27
N THR A 61 -9.93 10.45 5.55
CA THR A 61 -8.91 10.52 6.62
C THR A 61 -8.64 9.16 7.28
N ASP A 62 -9.28 8.09 6.83
CA ASP A 62 -9.11 6.76 7.42
C ASP A 62 -7.99 5.96 6.73
N ALA A 63 -7.28 5.15 7.51
CA ALA A 63 -6.21 4.30 6.99
C ALA A 63 -6.79 2.97 6.49
N LYS A 64 -6.73 2.74 5.17
CA LYS A 64 -7.30 1.56 4.52
C LYS A 64 -6.50 1.12 3.31
N LEU A 65 -6.59 -0.15 2.94
CA LEU A 65 -5.94 -0.70 1.76
C LEU A 65 -6.99 -1.25 0.81
N VAL A 66 -6.93 -0.81 -0.45
CA VAL A 66 -7.85 -1.21 -1.51
C VAL A 66 -7.13 -2.19 -2.43
N PHE A 67 -7.67 -3.41 -2.49
CA PHE A 67 -7.17 -4.47 -3.33
C PHE A 67 -8.17 -4.72 -4.47
N ASN A 68 -7.70 -4.73 -5.72
CA ASN A 68 -8.51 -5.19 -6.84
C ASN A 68 -8.32 -6.68 -7.05
N LYS A 69 -9.42 -7.38 -7.30
CA LYS A 69 -9.42 -8.80 -7.64
C LYS A 69 -9.40 -8.98 -9.17
N TYR A 70 -8.34 -9.59 -9.69
CA TYR A 70 -8.22 -10.03 -11.08
C TYR A 70 -8.32 -11.55 -11.15
N GLY A 71 -9.49 -12.08 -11.48
CA GLY A 71 -9.73 -13.52 -11.46
C GLY A 71 -9.58 -14.08 -10.04
N ASP A 72 -8.50 -14.81 -9.77
CA ASP A 72 -8.17 -15.41 -8.47
C ASP A 72 -7.01 -14.70 -7.74
N GLN A 73 -6.51 -13.58 -8.29
CA GLN A 73 -5.41 -12.82 -7.71
C GLN A 73 -5.90 -11.49 -7.13
N TYR A 74 -5.43 -11.16 -5.93
CA TYR A 74 -5.66 -9.86 -5.31
C TYR A 74 -4.45 -8.97 -5.57
N VAL A 75 -4.66 -7.77 -6.10
CA VAL A 75 -3.58 -6.82 -6.41
C VAL A 75 -3.83 -5.54 -5.63
N LEU A 76 -2.84 -5.08 -4.88
CA LEU A 76 -2.94 -3.80 -4.18
C LEU A 76 -3.00 -2.65 -5.19
N ARG A 77 -4.03 -1.81 -5.10
CA ARG A 77 -4.22 -0.65 -5.98
C ARG A 77 -4.13 0.67 -5.28
N GLU A 78 -4.69 0.78 -4.08
CA GLU A 78 -4.68 2.03 -3.33
C GLU A 78 -4.32 1.76 -1.87
N ALA A 79 -3.48 2.61 -1.30
CA ALA A 79 -3.15 2.60 0.11
C ALA A 79 -3.44 3.98 0.71
N TRP A 80 -4.41 4.02 1.62
CA TRP A 80 -4.81 5.20 2.36
C TRP A 80 -4.05 5.22 3.69
N MET A 81 -3.34 6.31 3.93
CA MET A 81 -2.38 6.40 5.02
C MET A 81 -2.96 7.05 6.29
N GLY A 82 -4.25 7.41 6.29
CA GLY A 82 -4.94 8.01 7.43
C GLY A 82 -4.64 9.50 7.66
N ASP A 83 -3.86 10.13 6.79
CA ASP A 83 -3.53 11.55 6.84
C ASP A 83 -4.24 12.38 5.74
N GLY A 84 -5.27 11.81 5.10
CA GLY A 84 -5.90 12.42 3.91
C GLY A 84 -5.11 12.17 2.61
N SER A 85 -4.08 11.33 2.68
CA SER A 85 -3.26 10.94 1.53
C SER A 85 -3.50 9.48 1.14
N ALA A 86 -3.74 9.26 -0.14
CA ALA A 86 -3.70 7.96 -0.79
C ALA A 86 -2.42 7.79 -1.61
N ARG A 87 -2.05 6.52 -1.81
CA ARG A 87 -0.97 6.06 -2.67
C ARG A 87 -1.57 5.07 -3.66
N GLU A 88 -1.75 5.51 -4.90
CA GLU A 88 -2.30 4.70 -5.97
C GLU A 88 -1.18 4.02 -6.77
N LEU A 89 -1.28 2.71 -6.97
CA LEU A 89 -0.34 1.94 -7.79
C LEU A 89 -0.82 1.98 -9.25
N PRO A 90 0.00 2.48 -10.20
CA PRO A 90 -0.35 2.37 -11.61
C PRO A 90 -0.39 0.90 -12.05
N GLU A 91 -1.36 0.56 -12.89
CA GLU A 91 -1.33 -0.67 -13.69
C GLU A 91 -0.01 -0.68 -14.47
N SER A 92 0.94 -1.53 -14.10
CA SER A 92 2.12 -1.75 -14.93
C SER A 92 1.66 -2.62 -16.10
N SER A 93 1.36 -1.97 -17.24
CA SER A 93 0.92 -2.64 -18.48
C SER A 93 2.05 -3.30 -19.23
#